data_AF-A0A1F8U7S7-F1
#
_entry.id   AF-A0A1F8U7S7-F1
#
_cell.length_a   1.000
_cell.length_b   1.000
_cell.length_c   1.000
_cell.angle_alpha   90.00
_cell.angle_beta   90.00
_cell.angle_gamma   90.00
#
_symmetry.space_group_name_H-M   'P 1'
#
loop_
_entity.id
_entity.type
_entity.pdbx_description
1 polymer ?
#
loop_
_entity_poly.entity_id
_entity_poly.type
_entity_poly.pdbx_seq_one_letter_code
_entity_poly.pdbx_strand_id
1 'polypeptide(L)'
;MSKIVDDLRIVSEQLLSPPAVLKQALPLSSAGSDFIQKSRQEIADIVHGRDPRLLVITGPCSIHDPVSAMDYARRLKQLQLQYKDTLYIVMRVYFEKPRTTVGWKGFINDPHLDDSFDLETGLTKGRRLLLDLVEMELPAATEALDPISPQYLSDLISWAAVGARTVESQTHREMASGLSMPVGFKNGTDGNLNIAL
;
A
#
# COMPACT_ATOMS: atom_id res chain seq x y z
N MET A 1 -41.22 6.56 -23.98
CA MET A 1 -40.36 6.40 -22.79
C MET A 1 -38.92 6.59 -23.23
N SER A 2 -38.14 7.43 -22.53
CA SER A 2 -36.71 7.57 -22.80
C SER A 2 -36.02 6.23 -22.57
N LYS A 3 -35.16 5.78 -23.49
CA LYS A 3 -34.32 4.60 -23.24
C LYS A 3 -33.30 4.99 -22.17
N ILE A 4 -33.38 4.35 -21.01
CA ILE A 4 -32.30 4.41 -20.02
C ILE A 4 -31.11 3.66 -20.62
N VAL A 5 -29.98 4.35 -20.76
CA VAL A 5 -28.74 3.81 -21.32
C VAL A 5 -27.60 3.78 -20.30
N ASP A 6 -27.76 4.49 -19.18
CA ASP A 6 -26.79 4.62 -18.10
C ASP A 6 -27.08 3.60 -16.99
N ASP A 7 -26.03 3.19 -16.26
CA ASP A 7 -26.06 2.35 -15.06
C ASP A 7 -26.81 1.02 -15.16
N LEU A 8 -27.00 0.52 -16.38
CA LEU A 8 -27.72 -0.73 -16.67
C LEU A 8 -27.14 -1.98 -15.99
N ARG A 9 -25.90 -1.90 -15.47
CA ARG A 9 -25.18 -2.99 -14.78
C ARG A 9 -24.63 -2.57 -13.42
N ILE A 10 -25.12 -1.47 -12.86
CA ILE A 10 -24.72 -0.99 -11.53
C ILE A 10 -25.77 -1.46 -10.52
N VAL A 11 -25.31 -2.20 -9.50
CA VAL A 11 -26.19 -2.68 -8.42
C VAL A 11 -26.49 -1.56 -7.42
N SER A 12 -25.46 -0.80 -7.08
CA SER A 12 -25.54 0.32 -6.14
C SER A 12 -24.31 1.20 -6.26
N GLU A 13 -24.46 2.48 -5.91
CA GLU A 13 -23.35 3.41 -5.73
C GLU A 13 -23.44 4.02 -4.33
N GLN A 14 -22.29 4.24 -3.71
CA GLN A 14 -22.18 4.91 -2.42
C GLN A 14 -21.05 5.92 -2.49
N LEU A 15 -21.29 7.10 -1.93
CA LEU A 15 -20.26 8.13 -1.82
C LEU A 15 -19.28 7.73 -0.72
N LEU A 16 -18.00 7.85 -1.02
CA LEU A 16 -16.91 7.67 -0.07
C LEU A 16 -16.47 9.03 0.48
N SER A 17 -16.17 9.09 1.77
CA SER A 17 -15.66 10.29 2.43
C SER A 17 -14.39 10.78 1.73
N PRO A 18 -14.25 12.09 1.45
CA PRO A 18 -13.07 12.60 0.78
C PRO A 18 -11.77 12.29 1.56
N PRO A 19 -10.62 12.09 0.88
CA PRO A 19 -9.35 11.79 1.54
C PRO A 19 -8.94 12.81 2.61
N ALA A 20 -9.28 14.09 2.42
CA ALA A 20 -9.00 15.15 3.38
C ALA A 20 -9.69 14.93 4.73
N VAL A 21 -10.92 14.38 4.73
CA VAL A 21 -11.67 14.10 5.96
C VAL A 21 -10.97 13.01 6.76
N LEU A 22 -10.57 11.93 6.09
CA LEU A 22 -9.85 10.84 6.73
C LEU A 22 -8.47 11.28 7.27
N LYS A 23 -7.74 12.07 6.47
CA LYS A 23 -6.43 12.62 6.88
C LYS A 23 -6.54 13.60 8.04
N GLN A 24 -7.63 14.34 8.14
CA GLN A 24 -7.90 15.22 9.28
C GLN A 24 -8.24 14.43 10.54
N ALA A 25 -9.03 13.35 10.41
CA ALA A 25 -9.39 12.47 11.53
C ALA A 25 -8.19 11.66 12.04
N LEU A 26 -7.28 11.26 11.13
CA LEU A 26 -6.11 10.45 11.40
C LEU A 26 -4.85 11.13 10.81
N PRO A 27 -4.36 12.22 11.45
CA PRO A 27 -3.27 13.03 10.90
C PRO A 27 -1.92 12.33 11.05
N LEU A 28 -1.05 12.53 10.06
CA LEU A 28 0.37 12.22 10.16
C LEU A 28 1.06 13.29 11.01
N SER A 29 1.79 12.87 12.05
CA SER A 29 2.56 13.78 12.90
C SER A 29 3.77 14.35 12.15
N SER A 30 4.34 15.45 12.64
CA SER A 30 5.57 16.03 12.06
C SER A 30 6.73 15.04 12.09
N ALA A 31 6.97 14.38 13.23
CA ALA A 31 7.98 13.34 13.36
C ALA A 31 7.73 12.16 12.39
N GLY A 32 6.47 11.78 12.19
CA GLY A 32 6.11 10.76 11.22
C GLY A 32 6.38 11.20 9.78
N SER A 33 6.13 12.46 9.44
CA SER A 33 6.47 13.04 8.14
C SER A 33 7.98 13.01 7.88
N ASP A 34 8.79 13.40 8.87
CA ASP A 34 10.25 13.35 8.79
C ASP A 34 10.74 11.90 8.61
N PHE A 35 10.15 10.96 9.35
CA PHE A 35 10.43 9.54 9.24
C PHE A 35 10.11 8.99 7.84
N ILE A 36 8.93 9.31 7.28
CA ILE A 36 8.54 8.87 5.93
C ILE A 36 9.48 9.47 4.88
N GLN A 37 9.80 10.76 4.97
CA GLN A 37 10.71 11.42 4.04
C GLN A 37 12.10 10.78 4.07
N LYS A 38 12.65 10.58 5.27
CA LYS A 38 13.93 9.90 5.46
C LYS A 38 13.90 8.49 4.89
N SER A 39 12.84 7.73 5.18
CA SER A 39 12.72 6.34 4.71
C SER A 39 12.70 6.24 3.19
N ARG A 40 11.97 7.14 2.52
CA ARG A 40 11.94 7.21 1.05
C ARG A 40 13.31 7.56 0.48
N GLN A 41 14.02 8.49 1.11
CA GLN A 41 15.37 8.87 0.69
C GLN A 41 16.36 7.70 0.84
N GLU A 42 16.35 6.99 1.97
CA GLU A 42 17.20 5.82 2.20
C GLU A 42 16.92 4.71 1.17
N ILE A 43 15.65 4.45 0.87
CA ILE A 43 15.25 3.49 -0.18
C ILE A 43 15.74 3.94 -1.55
N ALA A 44 15.61 5.23 -1.89
CA ALA A 44 16.14 5.77 -3.13
C ALA A 44 17.67 5.64 -3.21
N ASP A 45 18.38 5.92 -2.11
CA ASP A 45 19.83 5.79 -2.02
C ASP A 45 20.29 4.34 -2.25
N ILE A 46 19.56 3.36 -1.71
CA ILE A 46 19.81 1.93 -1.99
C ILE A 46 19.57 1.61 -3.47
N VAL A 47 18.44 2.03 -4.03
CA VAL A 47 18.10 1.78 -5.45
C VAL A 47 19.15 2.37 -6.40
N HIS A 48 19.72 3.51 -6.05
CA HIS A 48 20.77 4.17 -6.83
C HIS A 48 22.21 3.75 -6.45
N GLY A 49 22.38 2.79 -5.53
CA GLY A 49 23.69 2.29 -5.13
C GLY A 49 24.54 3.25 -4.29
N ARG A 50 23.94 4.29 -3.70
CA ARG A 50 24.59 5.22 -2.77
C ARG A 50 24.66 4.68 -1.34
N ASP A 51 23.75 3.76 -1.01
CA ASP A 51 23.74 3.00 0.24
C ASP A 51 23.90 1.51 -0.10
N PRO A 52 24.91 0.80 0.45
CA PRO A 52 25.18 -0.59 0.10
C PRO A 52 24.26 -1.61 0.81
N ARG A 53 23.37 -1.17 1.71
CA ARG A 53 22.45 -2.07 2.42
C ARG A 53 21.46 -2.72 1.47
N LEU A 54 21.03 -3.93 1.82
CA LEU A 54 20.00 -4.64 1.06
C LEU A 54 18.60 -4.16 1.49
N LEU A 55 17.82 -3.66 0.54
CA LEU A 55 16.39 -3.40 0.76
C LEU A 55 15.62 -4.72 0.88
N VAL A 56 14.93 -4.91 2.00
CA VAL A 56 14.14 -6.12 2.28
C VAL A 56 12.68 -5.74 2.52
N ILE A 57 11.83 -6.06 1.55
CA ILE A 57 10.37 -5.94 1.68
C ILE A 57 9.82 -7.28 2.18
N THR A 58 9.35 -7.35 3.43
CA THR A 58 8.90 -8.61 4.04
C THR A 58 7.69 -8.42 4.96
N GLY A 59 6.80 -9.40 5.00
CA GLY A 59 5.56 -9.35 5.77
C GLY A 59 4.48 -10.28 5.24
N PRO A 60 3.27 -10.23 5.82
CA PRO A 60 2.13 -11.03 5.39
C PRO A 60 1.80 -10.84 3.91
N CYS A 61 1.22 -11.87 3.28
CA CYS A 61 0.81 -11.76 1.88
C CYS A 61 -0.27 -10.69 1.68
N SER A 62 -1.22 -10.62 2.61
CA SER A 62 -2.23 -9.58 2.78
C SER A 62 -2.61 -9.42 4.25
N ILE A 63 -2.86 -8.20 4.70
CA ILE A 63 -3.35 -7.86 6.05
C ILE A 63 -4.85 -8.07 6.08
N HIS A 64 -5.34 -8.86 7.04
CA HIS A 64 -6.78 -9.03 7.32
C HIS A 64 -7.13 -8.73 8.80
N ASP A 65 -6.14 -8.77 9.69
CA ASP A 65 -6.28 -8.47 11.11
C ASP A 65 -5.17 -7.48 11.56
N PRO A 66 -5.52 -6.23 11.91
CA PRO A 66 -4.55 -5.24 12.40
C PRO A 66 -3.84 -5.65 13.69
N VAL A 67 -4.46 -6.47 14.54
CA VAL A 67 -3.85 -6.90 15.81
C VAL A 67 -2.67 -7.83 15.53
N SER A 68 -2.88 -8.86 14.72
CA SER A 68 -1.81 -9.75 14.25
C SER A 68 -0.75 -9.01 13.43
N ALA A 69 -1.15 -8.02 12.62
CA ALA A 69 -0.21 -7.19 11.88
C ALA A 69 0.74 -6.41 12.81
N MET A 70 0.22 -5.85 13.91
CA MET A 70 1.04 -5.15 14.90
C MET A 70 1.92 -6.09 15.74
N ASP A 71 1.48 -7.32 16.04
CA ASP A 71 2.37 -8.32 16.66
C ASP A 71 3.57 -8.63 15.75
N TYR A 72 3.29 -8.85 14.45
CA TYR A 72 4.33 -9.05 13.45
C TYR A 72 5.28 -7.84 13.36
N ALA A 73 4.72 -6.62 13.31
CA ALA A 73 5.50 -5.39 13.24
C ALA A 73 6.48 -5.24 14.41
N ARG A 74 6.03 -5.52 15.64
CA ARG A 74 6.89 -5.44 16.84
C ARG A 74 8.08 -6.40 16.75
N ARG A 75 7.86 -7.63 16.27
CA ARG A 75 8.93 -8.61 16.06
C ARG A 75 9.87 -8.18 14.92
N LEU A 76 9.32 -7.69 13.82
CA LEU A 76 10.09 -7.22 12.68
C LEU A 76 10.97 -6.01 13.05
N LYS A 77 10.47 -5.10 13.90
CA LYS A 77 11.23 -3.95 14.39
C LYS A 77 12.49 -4.36 15.17
N GLN A 78 12.43 -5.43 15.95
CA GLN A 78 13.64 -5.95 16.63
C GLN A 78 14.70 -6.40 15.61
N LEU A 79 14.29 -7.08 14.54
CA LEU A 79 15.19 -7.49 13.46
C LEU A 79 15.72 -6.28 12.67
N GLN A 80 14.87 -5.28 12.43
CA GLN A 80 15.30 -4.03 11.79
C GLN A 80 16.42 -3.36 12.59
N LEU A 81 16.28 -3.27 13.91
CA LEU A 81 17.32 -2.70 14.78
C LEU A 81 18.59 -3.55 14.80
N GLN A 82 18.44 -4.88 14.85
CA GLN A 82 19.57 -5.81 14.89
C GLN A 82 20.40 -5.78 13.60
N TYR A 83 19.78 -5.62 12.44
CA TYR A 83 20.45 -5.71 11.13
C TYR A 83 20.60 -4.37 10.40
N LYS A 84 20.32 -3.24 11.06
CA LYS A 84 20.23 -1.89 10.47
C LYS A 84 21.44 -1.44 9.63
N ASP A 85 22.63 -1.98 9.92
CA ASP A 85 23.89 -1.63 9.24
C ASP A 85 24.07 -2.41 7.92
N THR A 86 23.27 -3.46 7.69
CA THR A 86 23.38 -4.35 6.51
C THR A 86 22.07 -4.47 5.73
N LEU A 87 20.92 -4.38 6.41
CA LEU A 87 19.59 -4.52 5.84
C LEU A 87 18.77 -3.26 6.09
N TYR A 88 18.01 -2.86 5.07
CA TYR A 88 16.95 -1.88 5.20
C TYR A 88 15.59 -2.58 5.13
N ILE A 89 15.04 -2.90 6.29
CA ILE A 89 13.81 -3.71 6.40
C ILE A 89 12.58 -2.80 6.35
N VAL A 90 11.69 -3.10 5.41
CA VAL A 90 10.38 -2.45 5.21
C VAL A 90 9.29 -3.50 5.35
N MET A 91 8.29 -3.21 6.18
CA MET A 91 7.16 -4.13 6.38
C MET A 91 6.26 -4.13 5.15
N ARG A 92 5.93 -5.31 4.63
CA ARG A 92 4.91 -5.51 3.60
C ARG A 92 3.53 -5.40 4.23
N VAL A 93 2.78 -4.37 3.83
CA VAL A 93 1.42 -4.03 4.31
C VAL A 93 0.49 -3.95 3.11
N TYR A 94 0.15 -5.09 2.53
CA TYR A 94 -0.76 -5.17 1.39
C TYR A 94 -2.16 -5.43 1.93
N PHE A 95 -3.13 -4.56 1.66
CA PHE A 95 -4.50 -4.79 2.13
C PHE A 95 -5.28 -5.73 1.23
N GLU A 96 -4.86 -5.86 -0.02
CA GLU A 96 -5.58 -6.63 -1.02
C GLU A 96 -4.60 -7.46 -1.84
N LYS A 97 -5.15 -8.46 -2.54
CA LYS A 97 -4.38 -9.26 -3.49
C LYS A 97 -5.25 -9.51 -4.72
N PRO A 98 -4.89 -9.02 -5.91
CA PRO A 98 -5.67 -9.23 -7.13
C PRO A 98 -6.00 -10.71 -7.36
N ARG A 99 -7.23 -10.99 -7.77
CA ARG A 99 -7.76 -12.34 -8.05
C ARG A 99 -8.50 -12.34 -9.38
N THR A 100 -8.38 -13.44 -10.12
CA THR A 100 -9.22 -13.73 -11.31
C THR A 100 -10.49 -14.49 -10.94
N THR A 101 -10.54 -15.12 -9.75
CA THR A 101 -11.68 -15.86 -9.23
C THR A 101 -12.38 -15.08 -8.11
N VAL A 102 -13.62 -15.46 -7.79
CA VAL A 102 -14.34 -14.96 -6.62
C VAL A 102 -13.59 -15.32 -5.34
N GLY A 103 -13.61 -14.41 -4.38
CA GLY A 103 -12.97 -14.53 -3.08
C GLY A 103 -12.85 -13.16 -2.41
N TRP A 104 -12.37 -13.17 -1.16
CA TRP A 104 -12.22 -11.97 -0.35
C TRP A 104 -11.45 -10.86 -1.08
N LYS A 105 -12.00 -9.65 -1.05
CA LYS A 105 -11.52 -8.48 -1.81
C LYS A 105 -10.46 -7.66 -1.09
N GLY A 106 -10.06 -8.08 0.10
CA GLY A 106 -9.04 -7.42 0.89
C GLY A 106 -9.62 -6.49 1.94
N PHE A 107 -8.76 -6.04 2.85
CA PHE A 107 -9.16 -5.40 4.10
C PHE A 107 -9.69 -3.99 3.94
N ILE A 108 -9.30 -3.26 2.89
CA ILE A 108 -9.92 -1.97 2.58
C ILE A 108 -11.35 -2.20 2.08
N ASN A 109 -11.53 -3.10 1.12
CA ASN A 109 -12.86 -3.35 0.55
C ASN A 109 -13.81 -4.04 1.54
N ASP A 110 -13.38 -5.08 2.25
CA ASP A 110 -14.22 -5.91 3.10
C ASP A 110 -13.50 -6.19 4.44
N PRO A 111 -13.49 -5.22 5.37
CA PRO A 111 -12.74 -5.30 6.63
C PRO A 111 -13.34 -6.30 7.64
N HIS A 112 -14.60 -6.72 7.45
CA HIS A 112 -15.31 -7.60 8.38
C HIS A 112 -15.30 -9.06 7.93
N LEU A 113 -14.79 -9.35 6.72
CA LEU A 113 -14.71 -10.70 6.13
C LEU A 113 -16.09 -11.34 5.91
N ASP A 114 -17.11 -10.53 5.64
CA ASP A 114 -18.52 -10.94 5.55
C ASP A 114 -19.22 -10.41 4.28
N ASP A 115 -18.45 -9.91 3.30
CA ASP A 115 -18.93 -9.30 2.06
C ASP A 115 -19.82 -8.05 2.27
N SER A 116 -19.68 -7.33 3.39
CA SER A 116 -20.45 -6.10 3.63
C SER A 116 -19.97 -4.89 2.80
N PHE A 117 -18.75 -4.96 2.27
CA PHE A 117 -18.08 -3.89 1.51
C PHE A 117 -17.98 -2.53 2.25
N ASP A 118 -17.69 -2.56 3.55
CA ASP A 118 -17.53 -1.35 4.38
C ASP A 118 -16.17 -0.66 4.18
N LEU A 119 -16.03 0.05 3.05
CA LEU A 119 -14.79 0.75 2.67
C LEU A 119 -14.37 1.83 3.67
N GLU A 120 -15.32 2.52 4.30
CA GLU A 120 -15.03 3.57 5.29
C GLU A 120 -14.29 2.99 6.50
N THR A 121 -14.80 1.88 7.04
CA THR A 121 -14.14 1.17 8.12
C THR A 121 -12.78 0.62 7.67
N GLY A 122 -12.70 0.06 6.45
CA GLY A 122 -11.47 -0.49 5.89
C GLY A 122 -10.36 0.57 5.76
N LEU A 123 -10.67 1.71 5.16
CA LEU A 123 -9.75 2.85 5.03
C LEU A 123 -9.33 3.41 6.39
N THR A 124 -10.28 3.55 7.32
CA THR A 124 -10.00 4.07 8.66
C THR A 124 -9.05 3.16 9.42
N LYS A 125 -9.34 1.85 9.48
CA LYS A 125 -8.48 0.88 10.17
C LYS A 125 -7.14 0.70 9.46
N GLY A 126 -7.13 0.67 8.13
CA GLY A 126 -5.91 0.55 7.32
C GLY A 126 -4.98 1.74 7.52
N ARG A 127 -5.52 2.97 7.51
CA ARG A 127 -4.76 4.19 7.80
C ARG A 127 -4.24 4.20 9.24
N ARG A 128 -5.06 3.80 10.21
CA ARG A 128 -4.63 3.72 11.61
C ARG A 128 -3.46 2.75 11.78
N LEU A 129 -3.53 1.57 11.18
CA LEU A 129 -2.42 0.59 11.19
C LEU A 129 -1.14 1.23 10.63
N LEU A 130 -1.21 1.90 9.48
CA LEU A 130 -0.04 2.56 8.89
C LEU A 130 0.53 3.68 9.78
N LEU A 131 -0.33 4.45 10.46
CA LEU A 131 0.11 5.44 11.45
C LEU A 131 0.83 4.78 12.63
N ASP A 132 0.29 3.68 13.17
CA ASP A 132 0.91 2.95 14.28
C ASP A 132 2.31 2.41 13.87
N LEU A 133 2.49 1.99 12.60
CA LEU A 133 3.80 1.59 12.06
C LEU A 133 4.78 2.77 11.95
N VAL A 134 4.30 3.93 11.52
CA VAL A 134 5.09 5.16 11.46
C VAL A 134 5.52 5.63 12.85
N GLU A 135 4.63 5.57 13.84
CA GLU A 135 4.94 5.93 15.23
C GLU A 135 6.05 5.08 15.84
N MET A 136 6.16 3.81 15.42
CA MET A 136 7.26 2.92 15.83
C MET A 136 8.46 2.93 14.86
N GLU A 137 8.49 3.89 13.92
CA GLU A 137 9.54 4.06 12.92
C GLU A 137 9.81 2.78 12.11
N LEU A 138 8.75 2.07 11.70
CA LEU A 138 8.83 0.91 10.82
C LEU A 138 8.23 1.28 9.45
N PRO A 139 9.03 1.37 8.37
CA PRO A 139 8.52 1.82 7.09
C PRO A 139 7.61 0.76 6.48
N ALA A 140 6.58 1.19 5.76
CA ALA A 140 5.59 0.31 5.16
C ALA A 140 5.69 0.31 3.62
N ALA A 141 5.46 -0.86 3.04
CA ALA A 141 5.41 -1.12 1.62
C ALA A 141 4.03 -1.67 1.21
N THR A 142 3.44 -1.14 0.14
CA THR A 142 2.13 -1.61 -0.38
C THR A 142 2.20 -1.91 -1.89
N GLU A 143 1.10 -2.35 -2.48
CA GLU A 143 0.89 -2.48 -3.93
C GLU A 143 -0.11 -1.42 -4.39
N ALA A 144 0.22 -0.69 -5.45
CA ALA A 144 -0.66 0.32 -6.02
C ALA A 144 -1.60 -0.36 -7.03
N LEU A 145 -2.83 -0.66 -6.59
CA LEU A 145 -3.83 -1.43 -7.35
C LEU A 145 -4.85 -0.57 -8.11
N ASP A 146 -5.03 0.67 -7.68
CA ASP A 146 -5.98 1.62 -8.24
C ASP A 146 -5.49 3.07 -8.00
N PRO A 147 -5.92 4.05 -8.81
CA PRO A 147 -5.45 5.43 -8.70
C PRO A 147 -6.10 6.25 -7.56
N ILE A 148 -7.06 5.69 -6.83
CA ILE A 148 -7.85 6.37 -5.79
C ILE A 148 -7.26 6.12 -4.40
N SER A 149 -6.99 4.86 -4.05
CA SER A 149 -6.43 4.44 -2.75
C SER A 149 -5.17 5.23 -2.33
N PRO A 150 -4.23 5.58 -3.23
CA PRO A 150 -3.10 6.42 -2.87
C PRO A 150 -3.50 7.76 -2.24
N GLN A 151 -4.61 8.37 -2.61
CA GLN A 151 -5.04 9.66 -2.04
C GLN A 151 -5.32 9.56 -0.54
N TYR A 152 -5.72 8.39 -0.04
CA TYR A 152 -6.03 8.13 1.37
C TYR A 152 -4.82 7.71 2.21
N LEU A 153 -3.87 6.98 1.61
CA LEU A 153 -2.87 6.22 2.38
C LEU A 153 -1.42 6.52 2.00
N SER A 154 -1.15 7.09 0.82
CA SER A 154 0.21 7.17 0.27
C SER A 154 1.17 8.03 1.10
N ASP A 155 0.68 8.97 1.91
CA ASP A 155 1.49 9.78 2.82
C ASP A 155 2.17 8.95 3.93
N LEU A 156 1.74 7.70 4.12
CA LEU A 156 2.26 6.78 5.14
C LEU A 156 3.07 5.61 4.53
N ILE A 157 3.33 5.64 3.22
CA ILE A 157 4.00 4.57 2.49
C ILE A 157 5.41 5.00 2.09
N SER A 158 6.39 4.14 2.34
CA SER A 158 7.80 4.38 2.03
C SER A 158 8.26 3.71 0.73
N TRP A 159 7.52 2.71 0.23
CA TRP A 159 7.78 2.02 -1.04
C TRP A 159 6.50 1.43 -1.62
N ALA A 160 6.37 1.39 -2.94
CA ALA A 160 5.21 0.79 -3.61
C ALA A 160 5.62 -0.22 -4.67
N ALA A 161 4.76 -1.22 -4.90
CA ALA A 161 4.86 -2.13 -6.04
C ALA A 161 3.80 -1.82 -7.10
N VAL A 162 4.16 -2.00 -8.36
CA VAL A 162 3.21 -2.27 -9.46
C VAL A 162 3.27 -3.76 -9.78
N GLY A 163 2.11 -4.42 -9.72
CA GLY A 163 1.97 -5.86 -9.84
C GLY A 163 2.24 -6.40 -11.25
N ALA A 164 2.57 -7.68 -11.35
CA ALA A 164 2.83 -8.37 -12.63
C ALA A 164 1.65 -8.32 -13.62
N ARG A 165 0.41 -8.17 -13.10
CA ARG A 165 -0.81 -8.06 -13.91
C ARG A 165 -1.15 -6.63 -14.33
N THR A 166 -0.46 -5.64 -13.77
CA THR A 166 -0.72 -4.20 -14.00
C THR A 166 0.51 -3.45 -14.51
N VAL A 167 1.68 -4.09 -14.58
CA VAL A 167 2.94 -3.51 -15.06
C VAL A 167 2.85 -2.97 -16.50
N GLU A 168 2.05 -3.60 -17.36
CA GLU A 168 1.82 -3.15 -18.75
C GLU A 168 0.68 -2.12 -18.85
N SER A 169 -0.08 -1.90 -17.77
CA SER A 169 -1.19 -0.93 -17.76
C SER A 169 -0.64 0.50 -17.76
N GLN A 170 -0.98 1.25 -18.80
CA GLN A 170 -0.61 2.67 -18.91
C GLN A 170 -1.06 3.48 -17.69
N THR A 171 -2.31 3.32 -17.23
CA THR A 171 -2.83 4.03 -16.05
C THR A 171 -2.00 3.75 -14.79
N HIS A 172 -1.49 2.53 -14.62
CA HIS A 172 -0.64 2.20 -13.48
C HIS A 172 0.75 2.80 -13.59
N ARG A 173 1.31 2.91 -14.81
CA ARG A 173 2.57 3.62 -15.06
C ARG A 173 2.44 5.12 -14.86
N GLU A 174 1.35 5.71 -15.33
CA GLU A 174 1.01 7.12 -15.10
C GLU A 174 0.86 7.40 -13.60
N MET A 175 0.10 6.56 -12.88
CA MET A 175 0.02 6.62 -11.42
C MET A 175 1.41 6.54 -10.77
N ALA A 176 2.23 5.57 -11.16
CA ALA A 176 3.59 5.39 -10.62
C ALA A 176 4.47 6.63 -10.84
N SER A 177 4.30 7.36 -11.94
CA SER A 177 5.03 8.61 -12.20
C SER A 177 4.71 9.74 -11.22
N GLY A 178 3.51 9.71 -10.60
CA GLY A 178 3.07 10.67 -9.59
C GLY A 178 3.22 10.19 -8.14
N LEU A 179 3.60 8.93 -7.91
CA LEU A 179 3.78 8.39 -6.56
C LEU A 179 5.02 9.00 -5.89
N SER A 180 4.85 9.47 -4.66
CA SER A 180 5.91 10.18 -3.92
C SER A 180 6.99 9.28 -3.32
N MET A 181 6.85 7.96 -3.42
CA MET A 181 7.79 6.96 -2.92
C MET A 181 8.47 6.22 -4.08
N PRO A 182 9.64 5.60 -3.87
CA PRO A 182 10.20 4.66 -4.84
C PRO A 182 9.23 3.53 -5.20
N VAL A 183 9.19 3.17 -6.47
CA VAL A 183 8.26 2.17 -7.03
C VAL A 183 9.04 1.02 -7.65
N GLY A 184 8.67 -0.22 -7.31
CA GLY A 184 9.15 -1.43 -7.99
C GLY A 184 8.12 -1.98 -8.97
N PHE A 185 8.54 -2.18 -10.22
CA PHE A 185 7.74 -2.85 -11.25
C PHE A 185 8.09 -4.35 -11.28
N LYS A 186 7.10 -5.22 -11.10
CA LYS A 186 7.30 -6.66 -11.29
C LYS A 186 7.37 -7.00 -12.78
N ASN A 187 8.11 -8.06 -13.13
CA ASN A 187 8.01 -8.68 -14.46
C ASN A 187 6.63 -9.29 -14.69
N GLY A 188 6.33 -9.62 -15.96
CA GLY A 188 5.07 -10.25 -16.34
C GLY A 188 4.83 -11.60 -15.69
N THR A 189 3.57 -12.05 -15.67
CA THR A 189 3.21 -13.36 -15.10
C THR A 189 3.84 -14.53 -15.85
N ASP A 190 4.29 -14.31 -17.08
CA ASP A 190 5.04 -15.21 -17.96
C ASP A 190 6.57 -15.08 -17.80
N GLY A 191 7.05 -14.17 -16.94
CA GLY A 191 8.46 -13.89 -16.72
C GLY A 191 9.04 -12.79 -17.64
N ASN A 192 8.23 -12.15 -18.49
CA ASN A 192 8.71 -11.11 -19.40
C ASN A 192 9.26 -9.90 -18.63
N LEU A 193 10.57 -9.64 -18.78
CA LEU A 193 11.25 -8.54 -18.12
C LEU A 193 11.06 -7.20 -18.85
N ASN A 194 10.87 -7.21 -20.16
CA ASN A 194 10.84 -5.99 -20.97
C ASN A 194 9.68 -5.06 -20.60
N ILE A 195 8.58 -5.63 -20.10
CA ILE A 195 7.45 -4.83 -19.63
C ILE A 195 7.72 -4.17 -18.27
N ALA A 196 8.81 -4.47 -17.56
CA ALA A 196 9.18 -3.78 -16.33
C ALA A 196 10.26 -2.71 -16.54
N LEU A 197 10.97 -2.78 -17.67
CA LEU A 197 11.99 -1.81 -18.12
C LEU A 197 11.32 -0.62 -18.84
#